data_AF-A0A961V5B5-F1
#
_entry.id   AF-A0A961V5B5-F1
#
_cell.length_a   1.000
_cell.length_b   1.000
_cell.length_c   1.000
_cell.angle_alpha   90.00
_cell.angle_beta   90.00
_cell.angle_gamma   90.00
#
_symmetry.space_group_name_H-M   'P 1'
#
loop_
_entity.id
_entity.type
_entity.pdbx_description
1 polymer ?
#
loop_
_entity_poly.entity_id
_entity_poly.type
_entity_poly.pdbx_seq_one_letter_code
_entity_poly.pdbx_strand_id
1 'polypeptide(L)'
;MNADRDDFEKRLDALKARVASAQREEAKEPDRTRGVAGMAQAFRLSSEFIAGILVGAGLGWAIDYFAGTGPWGLIIFLLLGFGAGILNVLRATDPAYVDKFGLGPDRQPEHTTDGADAASNERRK
;
A
#
# COMPACT_ATOMS: atom_id res chain seq x y z
N MET A 1 -19.42 9.56 41.95
CA MET A 1 -19.52 8.33 41.14
C MET A 1 -20.19 8.54 39.77
N ASN A 2 -20.55 9.78 39.38
CA ASN A 2 -21.10 10.09 38.06
C ASN A 2 -20.06 10.73 37.11
N ALA A 3 -19.09 11.48 37.64
CA ALA A 3 -18.06 12.17 36.86
C ALA A 3 -17.25 11.24 35.93
N ASP A 4 -16.87 10.05 36.39
CA ASP A 4 -16.13 9.08 35.55
C ASP A 4 -16.96 8.54 34.37
N ARG A 5 -18.28 8.46 34.50
CA ARG A 5 -19.17 8.02 33.41
C ARG A 5 -19.28 9.11 32.36
N ASP A 6 -19.45 10.35 32.80
CA ASP A 6 -19.57 11.50 31.90
C ASP A 6 -18.30 11.70 31.06
N ASP A 7 -17.12 11.47 31.65
CA ASP A 7 -15.85 11.56 30.93
C ASP A 7 -15.61 10.39 29.97
N PHE A 8 -16.11 9.19 30.30
CA PHE A 8 -16.11 8.05 29.39
C PHE A 8 -17.02 8.30 28.19
N GLU A 9 -18.22 8.82 28.41
CA GLU A 9 -19.19 9.14 27.35
C GLU A 9 -18.64 10.20 26.39
N LYS A 10 -18.02 11.27 26.91
CA LYS A 10 -17.35 12.30 26.07
C LYS A 10 -16.27 11.70 25.17
N ARG A 11 -15.45 10.77 25.71
CA ARG A 11 -14.41 10.08 24.93
C ARG A 11 -15.03 9.17 23.88
N LEU A 12 -16.10 8.46 24.23
CA LEU A 12 -16.81 7.56 23.33
C LEU A 12 -17.41 8.35 22.16
N ASP A 13 -18.01 9.50 22.43
CA ASP A 13 -18.62 10.34 21.40
C ASP A 13 -17.57 11.04 20.54
N ALA A 14 -16.43 11.44 21.12
CA ALA A 14 -15.28 11.92 20.34
C ALA A 14 -14.73 10.83 19.41
N LEU A 15 -14.67 9.56 19.86
CA LEU A 15 -14.28 8.43 19.02
C LEU A 15 -15.32 8.18 17.92
N LYS A 16 -16.61 8.16 18.24
CA LYS A 16 -17.69 7.98 17.26
C LYS A 16 -17.67 9.09 16.21
N ALA A 17 -17.43 10.34 16.61
CA ALA A 17 -17.33 11.47 15.69
C ALA A 17 -16.11 11.35 14.76
N ARG A 18 -14.96 10.89 15.28
CA ARG A 18 -13.75 10.60 14.49
C ARG A 18 -13.97 9.45 13.50
N VAL A 19 -14.60 8.37 13.95
CA VAL A 19 -14.93 7.23 13.09
C VAL A 19 -15.95 7.63 12.01
N ALA A 20 -16.98 8.40 12.37
CA ALA A 20 -17.98 8.88 11.43
C ALA A 20 -17.43 9.89 10.42
N SER A 21 -16.45 10.71 10.80
CA SER A 21 -15.76 11.62 9.87
C SER A 21 -14.82 10.86 8.93
N ALA A 22 -14.05 9.90 9.43
CA ALA A 22 -13.22 9.02 8.60
C ALA A 22 -14.06 8.21 7.59
N GLN A 23 -15.19 7.64 8.04
CA GLN A 23 -16.13 6.94 7.14
C GLN A 23 -16.81 7.87 6.13
N ARG A 24 -17.06 9.13 6.49
CA ARG A 24 -17.64 10.12 5.56
C ARG A 24 -16.61 10.65 4.56
N GLU A 25 -15.34 10.70 4.91
CA GLU A 25 -14.24 10.97 3.96
C GLU A 25 -14.03 9.80 3.00
N GLU A 26 -14.17 8.56 3.48
CA GLU A 26 -14.13 7.35 2.65
C GLU A 26 -15.37 7.19 1.76
N ALA A 27 -16.54 7.67 2.23
CA ALA A 27 -17.81 7.63 1.50
C ALA A 27 -18.10 8.88 0.64
N LYS A 28 -17.26 9.93 0.70
CA LYS A 28 -17.35 11.09 -0.22
C LYS A 28 -16.75 10.68 -1.57
N GLU A 29 -17.62 10.07 -2.35
CA GLU A 29 -17.46 9.64 -3.74
C GLU A 29 -16.42 8.54 -4.01
N PRO A 30 -16.85 7.28 -4.23
CA PRO A 30 -16.18 6.47 -5.23
C PRO A 30 -16.48 7.12 -6.57
N ASP A 31 -15.63 8.06 -7.01
CA ASP A 31 -15.57 8.46 -8.40
C ASP A 31 -15.54 7.15 -9.20
N ARG A 32 -16.59 6.89 -10.00
CA ARG A 32 -16.81 5.60 -10.69
C ARG A 32 -15.56 5.21 -11.50
N THR A 33 -14.82 6.22 -11.96
CA THR A 33 -13.54 6.12 -12.65
C THR A 33 -12.43 5.55 -11.74
N ARG A 34 -12.38 6.00 -10.48
CA ARG A 34 -11.46 5.54 -9.43
C ARG A 34 -11.85 4.16 -8.89
N GLY A 35 -13.16 3.85 -8.85
CA GLY A 35 -13.65 2.50 -8.53
C GLY A 35 -13.24 1.47 -9.58
N VAL A 36 -13.39 1.79 -10.87
CA VAL A 36 -12.93 0.93 -11.97
C VAL A 36 -11.39 0.85 -12.02
N ALA A 37 -10.69 1.96 -11.82
CA ALA A 37 -9.22 1.98 -11.77
C ALA A 37 -8.67 1.20 -10.55
N GLY A 38 -9.28 1.37 -9.38
CA GLY A 38 -8.94 0.63 -8.16
C GLY A 38 -9.22 -0.86 -8.29
N MET A 39 -10.33 -1.24 -8.94
CA MET A 39 -10.65 -2.63 -9.25
C MET A 39 -9.63 -3.24 -10.22
N ALA A 40 -9.30 -2.54 -11.31
CA ALA A 40 -8.29 -3.00 -12.28
C ALA A 40 -6.90 -3.15 -11.64
N GLN A 41 -6.53 -2.22 -10.76
CA GLN A 41 -5.27 -2.27 -10.02
C GLN A 41 -5.25 -3.41 -9.00
N ALA A 42 -6.35 -3.65 -8.30
CA ALA A 42 -6.50 -4.79 -7.39
C ALA A 42 -6.45 -6.14 -8.15
N PHE A 43 -7.11 -6.24 -9.31
CA PHE A 43 -7.02 -7.42 -10.16
C PHE A 43 -5.59 -7.67 -10.64
N ARG A 44 -4.89 -6.63 -11.09
CA ARG A 44 -3.50 -6.75 -11.54
C ARG A 44 -2.58 -7.20 -10.41
N LEU A 45 -2.70 -6.60 -9.23
CA LEU A 45 -1.96 -6.99 -8.04
C LEU A 45 -2.27 -8.43 -7.61
N SER A 46 -3.54 -8.83 -7.65
CA SER A 46 -3.96 -10.21 -7.36
C SER A 46 -3.42 -11.20 -8.39
N SER A 47 -3.37 -10.82 -9.67
CA SER A 47 -2.89 -11.70 -10.75
C SER A 47 -1.38 -11.93 -10.68
N GLU A 48 -0.60 -10.89 -10.34
CA GLU A 48 0.84 -11.01 -10.12
C GLU A 48 1.14 -11.90 -8.91
N PHE A 49 0.34 -11.77 -7.85
CA PHE A 49 0.44 -12.63 -6.66
C PHE A 49 0.13 -14.10 -6.96
N ILE A 50 -1.01 -14.36 -7.62
CA ILE A 50 -1.44 -15.72 -7.98
C ILE A 50 -0.45 -16.35 -8.97
N ALA A 51 0.07 -15.58 -9.94
CA ALA A 51 1.09 -16.07 -10.86
C ALA A 51 2.36 -16.52 -10.11
N GLY A 52 2.82 -15.75 -9.13
CA GLY A 52 3.96 -16.13 -8.27
C GLY A 52 3.70 -17.43 -7.49
N ILE A 53 2.49 -17.61 -6.95
CA ILE A 53 2.11 -18.85 -6.26
C ILE A 53 2.09 -20.05 -7.22
N LEU A 54 1.48 -19.91 -8.40
CA LEU A 54 1.40 -21.00 -9.38
C LEU A 54 2.80 -21.41 -9.87
N VAL A 55 3.67 -20.44 -10.14
CA VAL A 55 5.06 -20.70 -10.53
C VAL A 55 5.82 -21.37 -9.40
N GLY A 56 5.71 -20.88 -8.15
CA GLY A 56 6.35 -21.48 -6.98
C GLY A 56 5.86 -22.89 -6.68
N ALA A 57 4.55 -23.14 -6.81
CA ALA A 57 3.96 -24.47 -6.66
C ALA A 57 4.42 -25.42 -7.78
N GLY A 58 4.48 -24.96 -9.03
CA GLY A 58 4.98 -25.74 -10.16
C GLY A 58 6.45 -26.11 -10.02
N LEU A 59 7.30 -25.16 -9.61
CA LEU A 59 8.73 -25.40 -9.34
C LEU A 59 8.93 -26.31 -8.12
N GLY A 60 8.20 -26.09 -7.03
CA GLY A 60 8.26 -26.94 -5.84
C GLY A 60 7.85 -28.39 -6.14
N TRP A 61 6.80 -28.57 -6.94
CA TRP A 61 6.36 -29.89 -7.39
C TRP A 61 7.37 -30.57 -8.32
N ALA A 62 7.96 -29.84 -9.26
CA ALA A 62 8.99 -30.38 -10.13
C ALA A 62 10.23 -30.83 -9.33
N ILE A 63 10.67 -30.04 -8.34
CA ILE A 63 11.78 -30.39 -7.46
C ILE A 63 11.46 -31.63 -6.63
N ASP A 64 10.27 -31.71 -6.04
CA ASP A 64 9.83 -32.90 -5.29
C ASP A 64 9.82 -34.16 -6.17
N TYR A 65 9.38 -34.02 -7.42
CA TYR A 65 9.35 -35.13 -8.37
C TYR A 65 10.74 -35.65 -8.73
N PHE A 66 11.71 -34.75 -8.95
CA PHE A 66 13.09 -35.13 -9.27
C PHE A 66 13.89 -35.61 -8.06
N ALA A 67 13.65 -35.04 -6.89
CA ALA A 67 14.40 -35.39 -5.67
C ALA A 67 13.95 -36.73 -5.07
N GLY A 68 12.72 -37.20 -5.37
CA GLY A 68 12.16 -38.43 -4.80
C GLY A 68 11.97 -38.39 -3.27
N THR A 69 12.33 -37.26 -2.64
CA THR A 69 11.98 -36.92 -1.27
C THR A 69 10.49 -36.59 -1.22
N GLY A 70 9.81 -36.85 -0.10
CA GLY A 70 8.42 -36.40 0.11
C GLY A 70 8.26 -34.87 -0.09
N PRO A 71 7.08 -34.28 0.16
CA PRO A 71 6.67 -32.94 -0.34
C PRO A 71 7.41 -31.75 0.32
N TRP A 72 8.73 -31.87 0.51
CA TRP A 72 9.62 -30.95 1.20
C TRP A 72 9.92 -29.72 0.35
N GLY A 73 10.12 -29.90 -0.96
CA GLY A 73 10.23 -28.82 -1.94
C GLY A 73 8.94 -27.99 -1.96
N LEU A 74 7.78 -28.64 -1.98
CA LEU A 74 6.48 -27.97 -1.82
C LEU A 74 6.38 -27.20 -0.51
N ILE A 75 6.76 -27.79 0.62
CA ILE A 75 6.69 -27.13 1.94
C ILE A 75 7.60 -25.91 2.00
N ILE A 76 8.85 -26.02 1.51
CA ILE A 76 9.80 -24.91 1.51
C ILE A 76 9.32 -23.80 0.58
N PHE A 77 8.97 -24.11 -0.67
CA PHE A 77 8.47 -23.11 -1.62
C PHE A 77 7.13 -22.50 -1.20
N LEU A 78 6.26 -23.26 -0.53
CA LEU A 78 5.02 -22.75 0.03
C LEU A 78 5.29 -21.79 1.18
N LEU A 79 6.18 -22.12 2.12
CA LEU A 79 6.56 -21.23 3.22
C LEU A 79 7.25 -19.96 2.70
N LEU A 80 8.14 -20.10 1.73
CA LEU A 80 8.87 -18.98 1.13
C LEU A 80 7.93 -18.09 0.32
N GLY A 81 7.04 -18.69 -0.49
CA GLY A 81 6.00 -17.98 -1.24
C GLY A 81 4.96 -17.30 -0.33
N PHE A 82 4.56 -17.95 0.76
CA PHE A 82 3.66 -17.39 1.76
C PHE A 82 4.30 -16.22 2.51
N GLY A 83 5.55 -16.39 2.95
CA GLY A 83 6.32 -15.33 3.61
C GLY A 83 6.54 -14.12 2.69
N ALA A 84 6.96 -14.35 1.44
CA ALA A 84 7.10 -13.31 0.43
C ALA A 84 5.75 -12.63 0.12
N GLY A 85 4.66 -13.40 0.09
CA GLY A 85 3.30 -12.89 -0.09
C GLY A 85 2.85 -11.94 1.01
N ILE A 86 3.02 -12.35 2.27
CA ILE A 86 2.74 -11.50 3.44
C ILE A 86 3.59 -10.23 3.38
N LEU A 87 4.89 -10.36 3.07
CA LEU A 87 5.78 -9.21 2.99
C LEU A 87 5.39 -8.23 1.87
N ASN A 88 4.91 -8.75 0.73
CA ASN A 88 4.40 -7.93 -0.37
C ASN A 88 3.12 -7.17 0.03
N VAL A 89 2.20 -7.83 0.73
CA VAL A 89 0.96 -7.20 1.23
C VAL A 89 1.28 -6.13 2.27
N LEU A 90 2.12 -6.46 3.26
CA LEU A 90 2.53 -5.51 4.30
C LEU A 90 3.23 -4.30 3.70
N ARG A 91 4.08 -4.47 2.68
CA ARG A 91 4.70 -3.36 1.96
C ARG A 91 3.68 -2.52 1.18
N ALA A 92 2.63 -3.13 0.65
CA ALA A 92 1.57 -2.42 -0.08
C ALA A 92 0.63 -1.65 0.85
N THR A 93 0.41 -2.14 2.08
CA THR A 93 -0.50 -1.50 3.06
C THR A 93 0.20 -0.66 4.11
N ASP A 94 1.52 -0.80 4.31
CA ASP A 94 2.28 -0.08 5.33
C ASP A 94 3.21 0.97 4.70
N PRO A 95 2.74 2.23 4.55
CA PRO A 95 3.57 3.33 4.08
C PRO A 95 4.74 3.65 5.02
N ALA A 96 4.73 3.16 6.27
CA ALA A 96 5.79 3.39 7.25
C ALA A 96 7.07 2.59 6.98
N TYR A 97 7.05 1.58 6.11
CA TYR A 97 8.25 0.82 5.73
C TYR A 97 9.20 1.63 4.82
N VAL A 98 8.65 2.48 3.95
CA VAL A 98 9.41 3.33 3.02
C VAL A 98 9.98 4.56 3.74
N ASP A 99 9.23 5.11 4.70
CA ASP A 99 9.61 6.28 5.48
C ASP A 99 10.80 5.99 6.41
N LYS A 100 10.85 4.79 7.01
CA LYS A 100 11.93 4.38 7.93
C LYS A 100 13.27 4.09 7.26
N PHE A 101 13.29 3.80 5.96
CA PHE A 101 14.50 3.46 5.19
C PHE A 101 14.98 4.58 4.26
N GLY A 102 14.33 5.75 4.28
CA GLY A 102 14.84 6.95 3.61
C GLY A 102 15.02 6.84 2.10
N LEU A 103 14.33 5.90 1.45
CA LEU A 103 14.34 5.72 -0.02
C LEU A 103 13.19 6.50 -0.66
N GLY A 104 12.90 7.70 -0.14
CA GLY A 104 12.02 8.64 -0.82
C GLY A 104 12.67 9.09 -2.14
N PRO A 105 11.92 9.24 -3.24
CA PRO A 105 12.50 9.73 -4.49
C PRO A 105 13.13 11.10 -4.20
N ASP A 106 14.43 11.23 -4.44
CA ASP A 106 15.13 12.51 -4.43
C ASP A 106 14.43 13.44 -5.43
N ARG A 107 13.46 14.22 -4.93
CA ARG A 107 12.98 15.39 -5.63
C ARG A 107 14.13 16.37 -5.57
N GLN A 108 15.01 16.31 -6.56
CA GLN A 108 15.89 17.42 -6.84
C GLN A 108 15.01 18.67 -6.93
N PRO A 109 15.29 19.72 -6.15
CA PRO A 109 14.57 20.97 -6.30
C PRO A 109 14.78 21.42 -7.73
N GLU A 110 13.67 21.53 -8.44
CA GLU A 110 13.62 22.16 -9.75
C GLU A 110 14.31 23.53 -9.61
N HIS A 111 15.46 23.67 -10.26
CA HIS A 111 16.07 24.97 -10.49
C HIS A 111 15.17 25.74 -11.46
N THR A 112 14.04 26.24 -10.97
CA THR A 112 13.27 27.23 -11.71
C THR A 112 14.03 28.55 -11.57
N THR A 113 14.77 28.86 -12.62
CA THR A 113 15.23 30.20 -12.94
C THR A 113 14.01 31.08 -13.23
N ASP A 114 13.14 31.33 -12.25
CA ASP A 114 11.91 32.12 -12.43
C ASP A 114 12.09 33.59 -12.00
N GLY A 115 13.26 33.91 -11.43
CA GLY A 115 13.59 35.26 -10.97
C GLY A 115 14.36 36.13 -11.98
N ALA A 116 14.96 35.54 -13.02
CA ALA A 116 15.76 36.30 -14.00
C ALA A 116 14.91 36.83 -15.17
N ASP A 117 13.73 36.25 -15.38
CA ASP A 117 12.91 36.45 -16.57
C ASP A 117 11.92 37.61 -16.35
N ALA A 118 11.49 37.82 -15.10
CA ALA A 118 10.60 38.90 -14.71
C ALA A 118 11.23 40.29 -14.89
N ALA A 119 12.55 40.42 -14.69
CA ALA A 119 13.26 41.69 -14.83
C ALA A 119 13.46 42.13 -16.29
N SER A 120 13.32 41.21 -17.25
CA SER A 120 13.48 41.51 -18.68
C SER A 120 12.20 42.07 -19.31
N ASN A 121 11.04 41.80 -18.72
CA ASN A 121 9.73 42.20 -19.27
C ASN A 121 9.34 43.65 -18.92
N GLU A 122 9.80 44.19 -17.79
CA GLU A 122 9.48 45.57 -17.40
C GLU A 122 10.28 46.64 -18.16
N ARG A 123 11.43 46.31 -18.75
CA ARG A 123 12.22 47.27 -19.56
C ARG A 123 11.74 47.40 -21.01
N ARG A 124 10.68 46.68 -21.40
CA ARG A 124 10.15 46.64 -22.78
C ARG A 124 8.83 47.39 -22.96
N LYS A 125 8.38 48.17 -21.97
CA LYS A 125 7.23 49.08 -22.10
C LYS A 125 7.65 50.55 -22.00
#